data_AF-A0A4P9ZJI2-F1
#
_entry.id   AF-A0A4P9ZJI2-F1
#
_cell.length_a   1.000
_cell.length_b   1.000
_cell.length_c   1.000
_cell.angle_alpha   90.00
_cell.angle_beta   90.00
_cell.angle_gamma   90.00
#
_symmetry.space_group_name_H-M   'P 1'
#
loop_
_entity.id
_entity.type
_entity.pdbx_description
1 polymer ?
#
loop_
_entity_poly.entity_id
_entity_poly.type
_entity_poly.pdbx_seq_one_letter_code
_entity_poly.pdbx_strand_id
1 'polypeptide(L)' 'IRRKVICHANDVVEVLTDLQKSGLVISGMKSAFGMTKVEVLGYMCTTEGRCPTDSKIAAVLAWTRPTNAKEV' A
#
# COMPACT_ATOMS: atom_id res chain seq x y z
N ILE A 1 -27.55 3.01 -3.56
CA ILE A 1 -26.11 3.02 -3.18
C ILE A 1 -25.56 1.61 -3.38
N ARG A 2 -24.38 1.43 -4.02
CA ARG A 2 -23.86 0.11 -4.46
C ARG A 2 -23.37 -0.72 -3.27
N ARG A 3 -23.89 -1.96 -3.09
CA ARG A 3 -23.55 -2.90 -1.99
C ARG A 3 -22.05 -2.97 -1.67
N LYS A 4 -21.18 -2.99 -2.69
CA LYS A 4 -19.71 -3.05 -2.53
C LYS A 4 -19.13 -1.90 -1.71
N VAL A 5 -19.66 -0.69 -1.86
CA VAL A 5 -19.19 0.49 -1.14
C VAL A 5 -19.53 0.38 0.35
N ILE A 6 -20.73 -0.12 0.66
CA ILE A 6 -21.18 -0.31 2.04
C ILE A 6 -20.37 -1.41 2.72
N CYS A 7 -20.14 -2.55 2.05
CA CYS A 7 -19.29 -3.61 2.58
C CYS A 7 -17.88 -3.08 2.90
N HIS A 8 -17.23 -2.40 1.94
CA HIS A 8 -15.91 -1.82 2.16
C HIS A 8 -15.88 -0.82 3.32
N ALA A 9 -16.90 0.03 3.45
CA ALA A 9 -16.98 0.98 4.56
C ALA A 9 -17.11 0.27 5.92
N ASN A 10 -17.91 -0.81 5.99
CA ASN A 10 -18.04 -1.62 7.20
C ASN A 10 -16.72 -2.30 7.57
N ASP A 11 -16.02 -2.89 6.59
CA ASP A 11 -14.72 -3.54 6.81
C ASP A 11 -13.70 -2.54 7.37
N VAL A 12 -13.67 -1.32 6.83
CA VAL A 12 -12.79 -0.25 7.33
C VAL A 12 -13.16 0.15 8.77
N VAL A 13 -14.45 0.32 9.08
CA VAL A 13 -14.90 0.67 10.43
C VAL A 13 -14.52 -0.39 11.44
N GLU A 14 -14.68 -1.67 11.09
CA GLU A 14 -14.32 -2.80 11.95
C GLU A 14 -12.82 -2.78 12.29
N VAL A 15 -11.96 -2.70 11.27
CA VAL A 15 -10.50 -2.66 11.45
C VAL A 15 -10.07 -1.45 12.28
N LEU A 16 -10.62 -0.26 12.01
CA LEU A 16 -10.28 0.94 12.78
C LEU A 16 -10.73 0.86 14.23
N THR A 17 -11.88 0.23 14.48
CA THR A 17 -12.39 0.00 15.83
C THR A 17 -11.46 -0.93 16.61
N ASP A 18 -10.95 -1.98 15.99
CA ASP A 18 -10.04 -2.92 16.65
C ASP A 18 -8.65 -2.31 16.89
N LEU A 19 -8.14 -1.51 15.95
CA LEU A 19 -6.93 -0.71 16.18
C LEU A 19 -7.13 0.24 17.37
N GLN A 20 -8.26 0.93 17.45
CA GLN A 20 -8.58 1.82 18.58
C GLN A 20 -8.66 1.05 19.91
N LYS A 21 -9.33 -0.10 19.95
CA LYS A 21 -9.42 -0.96 21.15
C LYS A 21 -8.06 -1.46 21.62
N SER A 22 -7.14 -1.70 20.68
CA SER A 22 -5.75 -2.10 20.98
C SER A 22 -4.85 -0.95 21.44
N GLY A 23 -5.34 0.30 21.47
CA GLY A 23 -4.55 1.48 21.83
C GLY A 23 -3.62 1.97 20.71
N LEU A 24 -3.82 1.51 19.48
CA LEU A 24 -3.06 1.94 18.31
C LEU A 24 -3.69 3.19 17.68
N VAL A 25 -2.84 4.00 17.06
CA VAL A 25 -3.25 5.21 16.32
C VAL A 25 -2.78 5.11 14.86
N ILE A 26 -3.60 5.61 13.95
CA ILE A 26 -3.27 5.69 12.53
C ILE A 26 -2.93 7.13 12.14
N SER A 27 -2.05 7.29 11.16
CA SER A 27 -1.81 8.60 10.55
C SER A 27 -2.84 8.83 9.45
N GLY A 28 -3.76 9.79 9.66
CA GLY A 28 -4.74 10.16 8.63
C GLY A 28 -4.09 10.59 7.32
N MET A 29 -2.97 11.33 7.38
CA MET A 29 -2.22 11.77 6.20
C MET A 29 -1.59 10.63 5.38
N LYS A 30 -1.29 9.50 6.03
CA LYS A 30 -0.68 8.33 5.36
C LYS A 30 -1.71 7.22 5.07
N SER A 31 -2.96 7.43 5.45
CA SER A 31 -4.02 6.43 5.26
C SER A 31 -4.76 6.69 3.94
N ALA A 32 -5.14 5.62 3.25
CA ALA A 32 -5.90 5.69 2.01
C ALA A 32 -7.08 4.71 2.07
N PHE A 33 -8.30 5.22 1.95
CA PHE A 33 -9.54 4.43 1.99
C PHE A 33 -10.39 4.71 0.76
N GLY A 34 -11.04 3.67 0.21
CA GLY A 34 -11.98 3.83 -0.91
C GLY A 34 -11.33 4.28 -2.23
N MET A 35 -10.01 4.12 -2.36
CA MET A 35 -9.28 4.50 -3.57
C MET A 35 -9.29 3.36 -4.60
N THR A 36 -9.34 3.70 -5.89
CA THR A 36 -9.19 2.74 -7.00
C THR A 36 -7.75 2.26 -7.19
N LYS A 37 -6.78 3.02 -6.64
CA LYS A 37 -5.36 2.67 -6.59
C LYS A 37 -4.77 3.00 -5.22
N VAL A 38 -3.94 2.11 -4.68
CA VAL A 38 -3.27 2.32 -3.38
C VAL A 38 -1.88 1.71 -3.38
N GLU A 39 -0.90 2.44 -2.84
CA GLU A 39 0.48 1.95 -2.74
C GLU A 39 0.63 1.08 -1.50
N VAL A 40 1.14 -0.14 -1.68
CA VAL A 40 1.38 -1.10 -0.61
C VAL A 40 2.79 -1.66 -0.77
N LEU A 41 3.67 -1.35 0.19
CA LEU A 41 5.06 -1.84 0.22
C LEU A 41 5.84 -1.57 -1.08
N GLY A 42 5.66 -0.39 -1.68
CA GLY A 42 6.27 -0.02 -2.96
C GLY A 42 5.72 -0.77 -4.17
N TYR A 43 4.49 -1.25 -4.09
CA TYR A 43 3.70 -1.70 -5.23
C TYR A 43 2.43 -0.88 -5.34
N MET A 44 2.13 -0.40 -6.53
CA MET A 44 0.85 0.22 -6.84
C MET A 44 -0.18 -0.89 -7.09
N CYS A 45 -1.14 -1.03 -6.19
CA CYS A 45 -2.27 -1.94 -6.34
C CYS A 45 -3.41 -1.18 -7.03
N THR A 46 -3.88 -1.69 -8.16
CA THR A 46 -5.02 -1.16 -8.92
C THR A 46 -6.08 -2.24 -9.11
N THR A 47 -7.19 -1.91 -9.77
CA THR A 47 -8.22 -2.89 -10.14
C THR A 47 -7.74 -3.94 -11.15
N GLU A 48 -6.64 -3.66 -11.84
CA GLU A 48 -6.10 -4.52 -12.91
C GLU A 48 -4.96 -5.43 -12.42
N GLY A 49 -4.44 -5.18 -11.22
CA GLY A 49 -3.35 -5.98 -10.64
C GLY A 49 -2.43 -5.17 -9.74
N ARG A 50 -1.19 -5.64 -9.60
CA ARG A 50 -0.13 -4.97 -8.83
C ARG A 50 1.07 -4.72 -9.71
N CYS A 51 1.57 -3.50 -9.75
CA CYS A 51 2.80 -3.14 -10.43
C CYS A 51 3.81 -2.53 -9.43
N PRO A 52 5.12 -2.69 -9.63
CA PRO A 52 6.13 -1.97 -8.85
C PRO A 52 5.94 -0.46 -9.01
N THR A 53 6.24 0.31 -7.97
CA THR A 53 6.27 1.77 -8.08
C THR A 53 7.39 2.23 -9.00
N ASP A 54 7.23 3.40 -9.61
CA ASP A 54 8.27 4.02 -10.44
C ASP A 54 9.59 4.17 -9.69
N SER A 55 9.52 4.42 -8.38
CA SER A 55 10.70 4.48 -7.50
C SER A 55 11.46 3.15 -7.45
N LYS A 56 10.76 2.01 -7.35
CA LYS A 56 11.41 0.68 -7.37
C LYS A 56 11.98 0.37 -8.74
N ILE A 57 11.26 0.71 -9.81
CA ILE A 57 11.73 0.51 -11.18
C ILE A 57 13.00 1.33 -11.41
N ALA A 58 12.99 2.61 -11.05
CA ALA A 58 14.14 3.50 -11.16
C ALA A 58 15.33 2.99 -10.34
N ALA A 59 15.10 2.49 -9.12
CA ALA A 59 16.17 1.93 -8.29
C ALA A 59 16.85 0.71 -8.94
N VAL A 60 16.09 -0.17 -9.58
CA VAL A 60 16.64 -1.32 -10.32
C VAL A 60 17.36 -0.88 -11.58
N LEU A 61 16.82 0.08 -12.33
CA LEU A 61 17.46 0.60 -13.55
C LEU A 61 18.76 1.37 -13.24
N ALA A 62 18.83 2.04 -12.11
CA ALA A 62 20.02 2.74 -11.63
C ALA A 62 21.02 1.81 -10.92
N TRP A 63 20.70 0.52 -10.78
CA TRP A 63 21.57 -0.43 -10.07
C TRP A 63 22.88 -0.62 -10.84
N THR A 64 23.97 -0.10 -10.27
CA THR A 64 25.31 -0.23 -10.86
C THR A 64 25.83 -1.65 -10.75
N ARG A 65 26.62 -2.08 -11.74
CA ARG A 65 27.23 -3.41 -11.72
C ARG A 65 28.05 -3.60 -10.42
N PRO A 66 27.81 -4.68 -9.66
CA PRO A 66 28.59 -5.01 -8.48
C PRO A 66 30.09 -5.07 -8.79
N THR A 67 30.91 -4.48 -7.93
CA THR A 67 32.38 -4.41 -8.04
C THR A 67 33.08 -5.41 -7.12
N ASN A 68 32.38 -5.93 -6.12
CA ASN A 68 32.89 -6.92 -5.18
C ASN A 68 31.80 -7.92 -4.77
N ALA A 69 32.21 -9.02 -4.16
CA ALA A 69 31.30 -10.11 -3.79
C ALA A 69 30.27 -9.76 -2.71
N LYS A 70 30.40 -8.62 -2.01
CA LYS A 70 29.39 -8.17 -1.03
C LYS A 70 28.23 -7.39 -1.68
N GLU A 71 28.41 -6.96 -2.92
CA GLU A 71 27.43 -6.22 -3.71
C GLU A 71 26.59 -7.13 -4.62
N VAL A 72 26.85 -8.44 -4.59
CA VAL A 72 26.12 -9.49 -5.30
C VAL A 72 25.16 -10.20 -4.36
#